data_AF-F3PTN3-F1
#
_entry.id   AF-F3PTN3-F1
#
_cell.length_a   1.000
_cell.length_b   1.000
_cell.length_c   1.000
_cell.angle_alpha   90.00
_cell.angle_beta   90.00
_cell.angle_gamma   90.00
#
_symmetry.space_group_name_H-M   'P 1'
#
loop_
_entity.id
_entity.type
_entity.pdbx_description
1 polymer ?
#
loop_
_entity_poly.entity_id
_entity_poly.type
_entity_poly.pdbx_seq_one_letter_code
_entity_poly.pdbx_strand_id
1 'polypeptide(L)' 'MSRNENVWTDAKCAALQVEFLTSREELFLYAKAIYSAMMWGREVNE' A
#
# COMPACT_ATOMS: atom_id res chain seq x y z
N MET A 1 4.37 4.59 19.71
CA MET A 1 5.13 4.56 18.44
C MET A 1 4.89 3.24 17.70
N SER A 2 3.65 2.91 17.33
CA SER A 2 3.30 1.57 16.77
C SER A 2 2.40 1.61 15.52
N ARG A 3 2.10 2.79 14.96
CA ARG A 3 1.15 2.93 13.83
C ARG A 3 1.78 2.90 12.43
N ASN A 4 3.10 2.96 12.31
CA ASN A 4 3.78 3.11 10.99
C ASN A 4 4.29 1.79 10.40
N GLU A 5 4.66 0.80 11.22
CA GLU A 5 5.25 -0.45 10.70
C GLU A 5 4.26 -1.30 9.88
N ASN A 6 2.96 -1.14 10.11
CA ASN A 6 1.95 -1.96 9.43
C ASN A 6 1.44 -1.40 8.10
N VAL A 7 1.68 -0.13 7.75
CA VAL A 7 1.10 0.49 6.53
C VAL A 7 1.60 -0.17 5.26
N TRP A 8 2.89 -0.52 5.20
CA TRP A 8 3.44 -1.22 4.05
C TRP A 8 2.90 -2.65 3.94
N THR A 9 2.66 -3.31 5.06
CA THR A 9 2.04 -4.64 5.09
C THR A 9 0.59 -4.57 4.61
N ASP A 10 -0.18 -3.59 5.07
CA ASP A 10 -1.56 -3.36 4.66
C ASP A 10 -1.65 -3.04 3.16
N ALA A 11 -0.74 -2.22 2.63
CA ALA A 11 -0.68 -1.91 1.21
C ALA A 11 -0.37 -3.14 0.34
N LYS A 12 0.53 -4.02 0.78
CA LYS A 12 0.78 -5.30 0.09
C LYS A 12 -0.43 -6.23 0.16
N CYS A 13 -1.09 -6.35 1.32
CA CYS A 13 -2.30 -7.14 1.47
C CYS A 13 -3.40 -6.65 0.53
N ALA A 14 -3.61 -5.34 0.44
CA ALA A 14 -4.58 -4.74 -0.47
C ALA A 14 -4.22 -5.00 -1.95
N ALA A 15 -2.94 -4.90 -2.32
CA ALA A 15 -2.50 -5.22 -3.68
C ALA A 15 -2.72 -6.70 -4.04
N LEU A 16 -2.53 -7.63 -3.10
CA LEU A 16 -2.78 -9.07 -3.30
C LEU A 16 -4.26 -9.43 -3.53
N GLN A 17 -5.20 -8.55 -3.18
CA GLN A 17 -6.63 -8.75 -3.45
C GLN A 17 -7.04 -8.34 -4.88
N VAL A 18 -6.11 -7.81 -5.69
CA VAL A 18 -6.42 -7.31 -7.03
C VAL A 18 -6.14 -8.37 -8.09
N GLU A 19 -7.21 -8.96 -8.60
CA GLU A 19 -7.16 -10.13 -9.49
C GLU A 19 -6.55 -9.86 -10.88
N PHE A 20 -6.52 -8.60 -11.33
CA PHE A 20 -5.98 -8.25 -12.64
C PHE A 20 -4.46 -8.00 -12.64
N LEU A 21 -3.79 -8.04 -11.48
CA LEU A 21 -2.34 -7.94 -11.40
C LEU A 21 -1.73 -9.30 -11.74
N THR A 22 -0.98 -9.35 -12.84
CA THR A 22 -0.49 -10.60 -13.44
C THR A 22 0.99 -10.83 -13.20
N SER A 23 1.73 -9.80 -12.81
CA SER A 23 3.17 -9.88 -12.58
C SER A 23 3.59 -9.37 -11.19
N ARG A 24 4.76 -9.83 -10.75
CA ARG A 24 5.38 -9.34 -9.52
C ARG A 24 5.69 -7.84 -9.58
N GLU A 25 6.03 -7.34 -10.77
CA GLU A 25 6.31 -5.92 -10.98
C GLU A 25 5.04 -5.07 -10.82
N GLU A 26 3.94 -5.48 -11.47
CA GLU A 26 2.62 -4.86 -11.30
C GLU A 26 2.17 -4.86 -9.84
N LEU A 27 2.28 -6.00 -9.16
CA LEU A 27 1.97 -6.13 -7.74
C LEU A 27 2.77 -5.14 -6.89
N PHE A 28 4.08 -5.03 -7.15
CA PHE A 28 4.96 -4.16 -6.37
C PHE A 28 4.69 -2.67 -6.64
N LEU A 29 4.46 -2.29 -7.89
CA LEU A 29 4.09 -0.93 -8.27
C LEU A 29 2.74 -0.53 -7.67
N TYR A 30 1.76 -1.43 -7.71
CA TYR A 30 0.44 -1.19 -7.14
C TYR A 30 0.48 -1.05 -5.62
N ALA A 31 1.20 -1.95 -4.92
CA ALA A 31 1.40 -1.84 -3.48
C ALA A 31 2.09 -0.52 -3.08
N LYS A 32 3.08 -0.06 -3.86
CA LYS A 32 3.72 1.25 -3.65
C LYS A 32 2.73 2.40 -3.79
N ALA A 33 1.87 2.38 -4.81
CA ALA A 33 0.86 3.42 -5.01
C ALA A 33 -0.12 3.50 -3.84
N ILE A 34 -0.61 2.35 -3.34
CA ILE A 34 -1.49 2.28 -2.17
C ILE A 34 -0.78 2.84 -0.93
N TYR A 35 0.46 2.42 -0.68
CA TYR A 35 1.25 2.91 0.44
C TYR A 35 1.42 4.42 0.41
N SER A 36 1.79 4.99 -0.75
CA SER A 36 1.91 6.43 -0.93
C SER A 36 0.60 7.16 -0.66
N ALA A 37 -0.54 6.63 -1.13
CA ALA A 37 -1.86 7.20 -0.86
C ALA A 37 -2.21 7.16 0.64
N MET A 38 -1.94 6.05 1.32
CA MET A 38 -2.15 5.89 2.76
C MET A 38 -1.29 6.87 3.58
N MET A 39 -0.03 7.06 3.19
CA MET A 39 0.87 8.02 3.85
C MET A 39 0.41 9.46 3.63
N TRP A 40 0.01 9.81 2.41
CA TRP A 40 -0.50 11.14 2.11
C TRP A 40 -1.79 11.46 2.87
N GLY A 41 -2.72 10.50 2.96
CA GLY A 41 -3.95 10.66 3.74
C GLY A 41 -3.72 10.80 5.25
N ARG A 42 -2.58 10.35 5.76
CA ARG A 42 -2.17 10.61 7.16
C ARG A 42 -1.63 12.01 7.34
N GLU A 43 -0.74 12.45 6.45
CA GLU A 43 -0.17 13.81 6.47
C GLU A 43 -1.26 14.89 6.37
N VAL A 44 -2.31 14.67 5.58
CA VAL A 44 -3.42 15.63 5.44
C VAL A 44 -4.35 15.67 6.66
N ASN A 45 -4.40 14.59 7.47
CA ASN A 45 -5.26 14.48 8.66
C ASN A 45 -4.55 14.86 9.97
N GLU A 46 -3.27 15.25 9.90
CA GLU A 46 -2.49 15.84 11.02
C GLU A 46 -2.45 17.36 10.91
#